data_AF-A0A3L7Z8G2-F1
#
_entry.id   AF-A0A3L7Z8G2-F1
#
_cell.length_a   1.000
_cell.length_b   1.000
_cell.length_c   1.000
_cell.angle_alpha   90.00
_cell.angle_beta   90.00
_cell.angle_gamma   90.00
#
_symmetry.space_group_name_H-M   'P 1'
#
loop_
_entity.id
_entity.type
_entity.pdbx_description
1 polymer ?
#
loop_
_entity_poly.entity_id
_entity_poly.type
_entity_poly.pdbx_seq_one_letter_code
_entity_poly.pdbx_strand_id
1 'polypeptide(L)'
;MEYMRHSDFYAMCKKIRKQEAEELQLALKAHGGEFTWVTDDTQLYDPPIIMANLNYGGPTDVVVHKAWLDDYDNIKLLAYDNEWGGKVDFELTEIAPGHLSYLIGYMPVTDSVKSVAINDN
;
A
#
# COMPACT_ATOMS: atom_id res chain seq x y z
N MET A 1 -25.48 -25.02 19.73
CA MET A 1 -24.04 -25.35 19.66
C MET A 1 -23.32 -24.10 20.13
N GLU A 2 -22.52 -24.17 21.19
CA GLU A 2 -21.74 -23.03 21.67
C GLU A 2 -20.37 -23.02 20.97
N TYR A 3 -19.93 -21.84 20.56
CA TYR A 3 -18.64 -21.64 19.90
C TYR A 3 -17.69 -20.89 20.81
N MET A 4 -16.39 -21.14 20.67
CA MET A 4 -15.36 -20.37 21.38
C MET A 4 -15.41 -18.90 20.97
N ARG A 5 -15.32 -18.00 21.97
CA ARG A 5 -15.18 -16.57 21.72
C ARG A 5 -13.72 -16.27 21.39
N HIS A 6 -13.51 -15.38 20.42
CA HIS A 6 -12.20 -14.88 20.06
C HIS A 6 -12.29 -13.37 19.78
N SER A 7 -11.14 -12.69 19.76
CA SER A 7 -11.06 -11.29 19.35
C SER A 7 -11.46 -11.12 17.89
N ASP A 8 -12.08 -9.99 17.57
CA ASP A 8 -12.39 -9.62 16.18
C ASP A 8 -11.16 -9.02 15.51
N PHE A 9 -10.21 -9.89 15.12
CA PHE A 9 -9.02 -9.48 14.40
C PHE A 9 -9.34 -8.88 13.03
N TYR A 10 -10.47 -9.24 12.42
CA TYR A 10 -10.90 -8.65 11.16
C TYR A 10 -11.21 -7.15 11.32
N ALA A 11 -11.95 -6.77 12.37
CA ALA A 11 -12.19 -5.38 12.69
C ALA A 11 -10.90 -4.62 13.04
N MET A 12 -9.95 -5.26 13.73
CA MET A 12 -8.63 -4.67 14.01
C MET A 12 -7.84 -4.42 12.71
N CYS A 13 -7.75 -5.40 11.81
CA CYS A 13 -7.09 -5.28 10.52
C CYS A 13 -7.69 -4.16 9.65
N LYS A 14 -9.03 -3.96 9.70
CA LYS A 14 -9.67 -2.83 9.01
C LYS A 14 -9.25 -1.48 9.58
N LYS A 15 -9.09 -1.37 10.91
CA LYS A 15 -8.62 -0.13 11.54
C LYS A 15 -7.18 0.19 11.16
N ILE A 16 -6.31 -0.80 11.21
CA ILE A 16 -4.89 -0.67 10.80
C ILE A 16 -4.82 -0.17 9.36
N ARG A 17 -5.44 -0.88 8.40
CA ARG A 17 -5.38 -0.48 6.98
C ARG A 17 -5.92 0.92 6.71
N LYS A 18 -6.95 1.34 7.46
CA LYS A 18 -7.46 2.71 7.36
C LYS A 18 -6.39 3.72 7.77
N GLN A 19 -5.70 3.51 8.89
CA GLN A 19 -4.62 4.38 9.33
C GLN A 19 -3.46 4.38 8.33
N GLU A 20 -3.03 3.20 7.86
CA GLU A 20 -1.97 3.11 6.86
C GLU A 20 -2.31 3.83 5.55
N ALA A 21 -3.58 3.76 5.12
CA ALA A 21 -4.04 4.49 3.94
C ALA A 21 -4.01 6.02 4.17
N GLU A 22 -4.38 6.50 5.35
CA GLU A 22 -4.29 7.92 5.71
C GLU A 22 -2.83 8.40 5.70
N GLU A 23 -1.91 7.61 6.25
CA GLU A 23 -0.46 7.91 6.24
C GLU A 23 0.13 7.90 4.82
N LEU A 24 -0.26 6.93 3.99
CA LEU A 24 0.18 6.86 2.60
C LEU A 24 -0.37 8.04 1.78
N GLN A 25 -1.60 8.49 2.03
CA GLN A 25 -2.13 9.71 1.40
C GLN A 25 -1.29 10.93 1.78
N LEU A 26 -0.88 11.08 3.05
CA LEU A 26 -0.01 12.17 3.48
C LEU A 26 1.36 12.10 2.81
N ALA A 27 1.95 10.90 2.70
CA ALA A 27 3.21 10.68 2.02
C ALA A 27 3.10 11.08 0.54
N LEU A 28 2.09 10.58 -0.18
CA LEU A 28 1.86 10.93 -1.58
C LEU A 28 1.67 12.44 -1.77
N LYS A 29 0.91 13.11 -0.89
CA LYS A 29 0.76 14.58 -0.92
C LYS A 29 2.09 15.30 -0.74
N ALA A 30 2.97 14.80 0.15
CA ALA A 30 4.31 15.34 0.32
C ALA A 30 5.17 15.22 -0.95
N HIS A 31 4.94 14.18 -1.76
CA HIS A 31 5.60 13.95 -3.05
C HIS A 31 4.87 14.58 -4.25
N GLY A 32 3.88 15.44 -4.04
CA GLY A 32 3.16 16.12 -5.12
C GLY A 32 1.96 15.34 -5.68
N GLY A 33 1.46 14.36 -4.94
CA GLY A 33 0.26 13.57 -5.27
C GLY A 33 0.55 12.20 -5.89
N GLU A 34 1.80 11.92 -6.23
CA GLU A 34 2.22 10.64 -6.78
C GLU A 34 3.66 10.29 -6.42
N PHE A 35 4.00 9.01 -6.53
CA PHE A 35 5.35 8.52 -6.39
C PHE A 35 5.58 7.32 -7.32
N THR A 36 6.69 7.34 -8.06
CA THR A 36 7.04 6.32 -9.04
C THR A 36 8.38 5.71 -8.65
N TRP A 37 8.39 4.39 -8.39
CA TRP A 37 9.59 3.60 -8.15
C TRP A 37 10.22 3.13 -9.47
N VAL A 38 9.36 2.74 -10.43
CA VAL A 38 9.79 2.16 -11.71
C VAL A 38 8.99 2.82 -12.84
N THR A 39 9.70 3.33 -13.84
CA THR A 39 9.13 3.73 -15.14
C THR A 39 9.30 2.60 -16.15
N ASP A 40 8.69 2.74 -17.34
CA ASP A 40 8.82 1.73 -18.41
C ASP A 40 10.28 1.43 -18.78
N ASP A 41 11.18 2.42 -18.64
CA ASP A 41 12.57 2.34 -19.08
C ASP A 41 13.59 2.27 -17.93
N THR A 42 13.21 2.57 -16.69
CA THR A 42 14.19 2.76 -15.59
C THR A 42 13.62 2.49 -14.20
N GLN A 43 14.39 1.78 -13.38
CA GLN A 43 14.18 1.71 -11.94
C GLN A 43 14.76 2.97 -11.28
N LEU A 44 13.90 3.85 -10.79
CA LEU A 44 14.28 5.09 -10.09
C LEU A 44 14.66 4.81 -8.63
N TYR A 45 13.93 3.89 -8.01
CA TYR A 45 14.11 3.44 -6.63
C TYR A 45 13.86 1.92 -6.57
N ASP A 46 14.32 1.25 -5.52
CA ASP A 46 13.94 -0.14 -5.27
C ASP A 46 12.42 -0.22 -5.09
N PRO A 47 11.69 -1.01 -5.90
CA PRO A 47 10.25 -1.09 -5.77
C PRO A 47 9.86 -1.97 -4.58
N PRO A 48 8.84 -1.59 -3.78
CA PRO A 48 8.34 -2.44 -2.72
C PRO A 48 7.53 -3.62 -3.30
N ILE A 49 7.73 -4.79 -2.69
CA ILE A 49 6.90 -5.98 -2.91
C ILE A 49 5.92 -6.09 -1.75
N ILE A 50 4.62 -6.20 -2.06
CA ILE A 50 3.56 -6.31 -1.06
C ILE A 50 2.71 -7.56 -1.31
N MET A 51 1.99 -8.02 -0.29
CA MET A 51 1.04 -9.11 -0.42
C MET A 51 -0.37 -8.56 -0.65
N ALA A 52 -0.96 -8.94 -1.78
CA ALA A 52 -2.36 -8.69 -2.12
C ALA A 52 -3.10 -10.03 -2.23
N ASN A 53 -4.32 -10.11 -1.69
CA ASN A 53 -5.16 -11.30 -1.80
C ASN A 53 -6.10 -11.17 -3.01
N LEU A 54 -5.66 -11.67 -4.15
CA LEU A 54 -6.35 -11.54 -5.42
C LEU A 54 -7.53 -12.51 -5.51
N ASN A 55 -8.68 -12.04 -5.99
CA ASN A 55 -9.89 -12.86 -6.10
C ASN A 55 -9.75 -14.12 -6.98
N TYR A 56 -8.79 -14.16 -7.91
CA TYR A 56 -8.59 -15.26 -8.86
C TYR A 56 -7.39 -16.17 -8.52
N GLY A 57 -6.53 -15.77 -7.57
CA GLY A 57 -5.24 -16.43 -7.32
C GLY A 57 -4.91 -16.65 -5.84
N GLY A 58 -5.64 -15.99 -4.92
CA GLY A 58 -5.32 -15.98 -3.50
C GLY A 58 -4.20 -14.98 -3.17
N PRO A 59 -3.47 -15.19 -2.06
CA PRO A 59 -2.35 -14.36 -1.68
C PRO A 59 -1.25 -14.36 -2.76
N THR A 60 -0.88 -13.19 -3.23
CA THR A 60 0.09 -12.98 -4.31
C THR A 60 1.03 -11.85 -3.93
N ASP A 61 2.33 -12.07 -4.15
CA ASP A 61 3.35 -11.04 -4.03
C ASP A 61 3.33 -10.18 -5.29
N VAL A 62 3.09 -8.89 -5.11
CA VAL A 62 3.03 -7.91 -6.20
C VAL A 62 4.08 -6.83 -6.00
N VAL A 63 4.79 -6.48 -7.07
CA VAL A 63 5.75 -5.38 -7.11
C VAL A 63 5.02 -4.09 -7.50
N VAL A 64 5.15 -3.05 -6.69
CA VAL A 64 4.49 -1.76 -6.93
C VAL A 64 5.44 -0.83 -7.67
N HIS A 65 5.03 -0.41 -8.86
CA HIS A 65 5.80 0.49 -9.72
C HIS A 65 5.46 1.95 -9.45
N LYS A 66 4.19 2.26 -9.19
CA LYS A 66 3.69 3.62 -8.97
C LYS A 66 2.52 3.63 -8.00
N ALA A 67 2.45 4.67 -7.19
CA ALA A 67 1.29 5.02 -6.37
C ALA A 67 0.89 6.47 -6.65
N TRP A 68 -0.41 6.76 -6.73
CA TRP A 68 -0.90 8.13 -6.94
C TRP A 68 -2.28 8.34 -6.34
N LEU A 69 -2.64 9.60 -6.16
CA LEU A 69 -3.98 10.03 -5.78
C LEU A 69 -4.78 10.35 -7.05
N ASP A 70 -6.01 9.81 -7.15
CA ASP A 70 -6.95 10.24 -8.17
C ASP A 70 -7.59 11.61 -7.82
N ASP A 71 -8.46 12.12 -8.70
CA ASP A 71 -9.13 13.42 -8.53
C ASP A 71 -10.00 13.53 -7.25
N TYR A 72 -10.25 12.40 -6.58
CA TYR A 72 -11.03 12.30 -5.35
C TYR A 72 -10.16 11.91 -4.14
N ASP A 73 -8.84 12.08 -4.24
CA ASP A 73 -7.86 11.70 -3.20
C ASP A 73 -7.82 10.18 -2.89
N ASN A 74 -8.36 9.31 -3.75
CA ASN A 74 -8.24 7.86 -3.53
C ASN A 74 -6.87 7.37 -4.01
N ILE A 75 -6.23 6.51 -3.22
CA ILE A 75 -4.96 5.87 -3.60
C ILE A 75 -5.22 4.88 -4.73
N LYS A 76 -4.38 4.96 -5.76
CA LYS A 76 -4.27 4.02 -6.87
C LYS A 76 -2.86 3.48 -6.93
N LEU A 77 -2.73 2.21 -7.31
CA LEU A 77 -1.47 1.51 -7.45
C LEU A 77 -1.34 0.95 -8.87
N LEU A 78 -0.14 1.05 -9.43
CA LEU A 78 0.27 0.30 -10.60
C LEU A 78 1.21 -0.79 -10.09
N ALA A 79 0.76 -2.04 -10.21
CA ALA A 79 1.47 -3.18 -9.69
C ALA A 79 1.45 -4.36 -10.66
N TYR A 80 2.46 -5.20 -10.52
CA TYR A 80 2.67 -6.38 -11.34
C TYR A 80 2.90 -7.58 -10.44
N ASP A 81 2.49 -8.75 -10.90
CA ASP A 81 2.82 -10.01 -10.27
C ASP A 81 4.35 -10.18 -10.23
N ASN A 82 4.89 -10.47 -9.06
CA ASN A 82 6.34 -10.53 -8.86
C ASN A 82 7.00 -11.76 -9.51
N GLU A 83 6.23 -12.82 -9.80
CA GLU A 83 6.74 -14.04 -10.41
C GLU A 83 6.64 -14.03 -11.94
N TRP A 84 5.50 -13.58 -12.46
CA TRP A 84 5.12 -13.70 -13.88
C TRP A 84 5.09 -12.37 -14.61
N GLY A 85 5.20 -11.24 -13.89
CA GLY A 85 5.27 -9.89 -14.47
C GLY A 85 3.96 -9.40 -15.09
N GLY A 86 2.85 -10.10 -14.88
CA GLY A 86 1.53 -9.68 -15.36
C GLY A 86 1.02 -8.50 -14.55
N LYS A 87 0.44 -7.49 -15.21
CA LYS A 87 -0.23 -6.39 -14.50
C LYS A 87 -1.38 -6.95 -13.64
N VAL A 88 -1.47 -6.48 -12.40
CA VAL A 88 -2.50 -6.89 -11.45
C VAL A 88 -3.37 -5.70 -11.06
N ASP A 89 -4.68 -5.90 -11.08
CA ASP A 89 -5.66 -4.94 -10.56
C ASP A 89 -6.27 -5.51 -9.27
N PHE A 90 -6.25 -4.72 -8.19
CA PHE A 90 -6.81 -5.07 -6.88
C PHE A 90 -7.21 -3.81 -6.10
N GLU A 91 -8.07 -3.99 -5.11
CA GLU A 91 -8.51 -2.95 -4.18
C GLU A 91 -7.57 -2.85 -2.97
N LEU A 92 -7.50 -1.67 -2.35
CA LEU A 92 -6.70 -1.49 -1.12
C LEU A 92 -7.15 -2.41 0.03
N THR A 93 -8.42 -2.82 0.01
CA THR A 93 -8.99 -3.77 0.98
C THR A 93 -8.58 -5.22 0.73
N GLU A 94 -7.85 -5.50 -0.34
CA GLU A 94 -7.26 -6.80 -0.65
C GLU A 94 -5.78 -6.86 -0.21
N ILE A 95 -5.17 -5.72 0.12
CA ILE A 95 -3.82 -5.64 0.65
C ILE A 95 -3.80 -6.10 2.11
N ALA A 96 -2.77 -6.88 2.46
CA ALA A 96 -2.54 -7.32 3.84
C ALA A 96 -2.22 -6.12 4.76
N PRO A 97 -2.79 -6.08 5.99
CA PRO A 97 -2.41 -5.06 6.97
C PRO A 97 -0.89 -5.05 7.21
N GLY A 98 -0.29 -3.87 7.31
CA GLY A 98 1.17 -3.69 7.40
C GLY A 98 1.83 -3.35 6.07
N HIS A 99 1.18 -3.66 4.94
CA HIS A 99 1.84 -3.52 3.63
C HIS A 99 1.64 -2.15 3.00
N LEU A 100 0.60 -1.38 3.39
CA LEU A 100 0.48 0.01 2.96
C LEU A 100 1.53 0.89 3.64
N SER A 101 1.77 0.69 4.94
CA SER A 101 2.88 1.36 5.65
C SER A 101 4.25 0.93 5.11
N TYR A 102 4.38 -0.32 4.66
CA TYR A 102 5.60 -0.80 3.99
C TYR A 102 5.94 0.00 2.73
N LEU A 103 4.94 0.41 1.92
CA LEU A 103 5.18 1.28 0.75
C LEU A 103 5.85 2.60 1.15
N ILE A 104 5.42 3.19 2.27
CA ILE A 104 5.96 4.46 2.79
C ILE A 104 7.44 4.31 3.16
N GLY A 105 7.83 3.16 3.71
CA GLY A 105 9.23 2.86 4.04
C GLY A 105 10.17 2.83 2.82
N TYR A 106 9.62 2.76 1.61
CA TYR A 106 10.34 2.79 0.34
C TYR A 106 10.28 4.16 -0.35
N MET A 107 9.76 5.19 0.32
CA MET A 107 9.74 6.57 -0.16
C MET A 107 10.81 7.37 0.58
N PRO A 108 11.64 8.16 -0.12
CA PRO A 108 12.58 9.07 0.54
C PRO A 108 11.81 10.18 1.27
N VAL A 109 12.32 10.63 2.42
CA VAL A 109 11.77 11.83 3.07
C VAL A 109 11.85 13.04 2.14
N THR A 110 10.93 13.99 2.31
CA THR A 110 11.00 15.28 1.61
C THR A 110 11.59 16.34 2.54
N ASP A 111 11.96 17.50 1.99
CA ASP A 111 12.46 18.61 2.79
C ASP A 111 11.43 19.10 3.83
N SER A 112 10.13 18.94 3.53
CA SER A 112 9.02 19.42 4.35
C SER A 112 8.37 18.35 5.23
N VAL A 113 8.48 17.06 4.87
CA VAL A 113 7.81 15.96 5.58
C VAL A 113 8.81 14.84 5.87
N LYS A 114 9.04 14.61 7.17
CA LYS A 114 9.94 13.58 7.69
C LYS A 114 9.24 12.41 8.38
N SER A 115 7.98 12.59 8.79
CA SER A 115 7.11 11.56 9.36
C SER A 115 5.68 11.82 8.91
N VAL A 116 4.95 10.74 8.67
CA VAL A 116 3.52 10.73 8.39
C VAL A 116 2.74 9.95 9.45
N ALA A 117 3.42 9.49 10.51
CA ALA A 117 2.83 8.63 11.52
C ALA A 117 1.70 9.35 12.28
N ILE A 118 0.52 8.75 12.27
CA ILE A 118 -0.64 9.25 13.00
C ILE A 118 -0.62 8.57 14.37
N ASN A 119 -0.33 9.35 15.41
CA ASN A 119 -0.06 8.95 16.81
C ASN A 119 1.41 8.65 17.17
N ASP A 120 2.38 9.41 16.61
CA ASP A 120 3.72 9.55 17.19
C ASP A 120 3.59 10.23 18.58
N ASN A 121 3.47 9.42 19.64
CA ASN A 121 3.62 9.87 21.03
C ASN A 121 5.07 9.69 21.48
#